data_AF-A0A5B7CW71-F1
#
_entry.id   AF-A0A5B7CW71-F1
#
_cell.length_a   1.000
_cell.length_b   1.000
_cell.length_c   1.000
_cell.angle_alpha   90.00
_cell.angle_beta   90.00
_cell.angle_gamma   90.00
#
_symmetry.space_group_name_H-M   'P 1'
#
loop_
_entity.id
_entity.type
_entity.pdbx_description
1 polymer ?
#
loop_
_entity_poly.entity_id
_entity_poly.type
_entity_poly.pdbx_seq_one_letter_code
_entity_poly.pdbx_strand_id
1 'polypeptide(L)'
;MLAKGYMVFEDKKYLDSALRCGEVSWEKGLLTKGPGICHGVAGSGYVFLTLYRLTQDPKHLHRAIQFYHFINTEEFKQARTPDNPYSLYEGVGGTVCFVADLLNPLQASFPLFDIF
;
A
#
# COMPACT_ATOMS: atom_id res chain seq x y z
N MET A 1 -7.22 10.16 0.53
CA MET A 1 -7.98 11.32 1.06
C MET A 1 -8.75 11.03 2.35
N LEU A 2 -9.35 9.85 2.57
CA LEU A 2 -10.09 9.55 3.82
C LEU A 2 -9.25 9.70 5.09
N ALA A 3 -8.02 9.15 5.10
CA ALA A 3 -7.10 9.30 6.23
C ALA A 3 -6.77 10.78 6.52
N LYS A 4 -6.46 11.60 5.51
CA LYS A 4 -6.29 13.05 5.68
C LYS A 4 -7.55 13.71 6.24
N GLY A 5 -8.72 13.33 5.75
CA GLY A 5 -10.00 13.83 6.25
C GLY A 5 -10.17 13.59 7.74
N TYR A 6 -9.82 12.39 8.24
CA TYR A 6 -9.82 12.12 9.68
C TYR A 6 -8.81 12.99 10.43
N MET A 7 -7.58 13.15 9.92
CA MET A 7 -6.55 13.99 10.57
C MET A 7 -6.95 15.47 10.69
N VAL A 8 -7.72 16.00 9.74
CA VAL A 8 -8.10 17.42 9.70
C VAL A 8 -9.39 17.68 10.47
N PHE A 9 -10.38 16.80 10.34
CA PHE A 9 -11.73 17.03 10.86
C PHE A 9 -12.02 16.25 12.14
N GLU A 10 -11.20 15.27 12.50
CA GLU A 10 -11.36 14.37 13.65
C GLU A 10 -12.72 13.64 13.70
N ASP A 11 -13.44 13.62 12.57
CA ASP A 11 -14.73 12.93 12.43
C ASP A 11 -14.50 11.46 12.12
N LYS A 12 -14.96 10.61 13.05
CA LYS A 12 -14.82 9.15 13.00
C LYS A 12 -15.31 8.53 11.70
N LYS A 13 -16.28 9.14 11.00
CA LYS A 13 -16.77 8.61 9.72
C LYS A 13 -15.67 8.45 8.67
N TYR A 14 -14.64 9.32 8.70
CA TYR A 14 -13.52 9.24 7.78
C TYR A 14 -12.58 8.08 8.13
N LEU A 15 -12.30 7.89 9.42
CA LEU A 15 -11.51 6.77 9.91
C LEU A 15 -12.21 5.44 9.59
N ASP A 16 -13.49 5.31 9.94
CA ASP A 16 -14.28 4.09 9.68
C ASP A 16 -14.32 3.77 8.17
N SER A 17 -14.42 4.80 7.32
CA SER A 17 -14.37 4.62 5.86
C SER A 17 -12.98 4.18 5.38
N ALA A 18 -11.90 4.75 5.92
CA ALA A 18 -10.54 4.35 5.58
C ALA A 18 -10.26 2.89 6.00
N LEU A 19 -10.75 2.47 7.17
CA LEU A 19 -10.65 1.10 7.64
C LEU A 19 -11.43 0.13 6.74
N ARG A 20 -12.63 0.49 6.30
CA ARG A 20 -13.39 -0.31 5.31
C ARG A 20 -12.65 -0.45 3.99
N CYS A 21 -12.02 0.62 3.50
CA CYS A 21 -11.14 0.52 2.32
C CYS A 21 -9.99 -0.44 2.56
N GLY A 22 -9.39 -0.43 3.76
CA GLY A 22 -8.37 -1.39 4.16
C GLY A 22 -8.83 -2.85 4.11
N GLU A 23 -10.07 -3.15 4.51
CA GLU A 23 -10.62 -4.51 4.40
C GLU A 23 -10.81 -4.92 2.93
N VAL A 24 -11.33 -4.04 2.07
CA VAL A 24 -11.43 -4.33 0.63
C VAL A 24 -10.06 -4.53 -0.01
N SER A 25 -9.07 -3.69 0.32
CA SER A 25 -7.69 -3.87 -0.12
C SER A 25 -7.08 -5.16 0.38
N TRP A 26 -7.47 -5.65 1.57
CA TRP A 26 -6.99 -6.93 2.10
C TRP A 26 -7.56 -8.11 1.30
N GLU A 27 -8.85 -8.09 1.02
CA GLU A 27 -9.53 -9.18 0.29
C GLU A 27 -9.17 -9.22 -1.20
N LYS A 28 -8.86 -8.07 -1.81
CA LYS A 28 -8.79 -7.94 -3.28
C LYS A 28 -7.53 -7.23 -3.80
N GLY A 29 -6.60 -6.83 -2.93
CA GLY A 29 -5.45 -6.02 -3.30
C GLY A 29 -4.25 -6.79 -3.88
N LEU A 30 -4.28 -8.12 -3.88
CA LEU A 30 -3.28 -8.97 -4.52
C LEU A 30 -3.54 -9.03 -6.04
N LEU A 31 -3.14 -7.97 -6.73
CA LEU A 31 -3.42 -7.77 -8.15
C LEU A 31 -2.46 -8.57 -9.05
N THR A 32 -2.99 -9.20 -10.10
CA THR A 32 -2.20 -9.91 -11.13
C THR A 32 -1.62 -8.98 -12.21
N LYS A 33 -1.87 -7.66 -12.10
CA LYS A 33 -1.50 -6.66 -13.11
C LYS A 33 -0.02 -6.28 -13.08
N GLY A 34 0.65 -6.41 -11.93
CA GLY A 34 2.07 -6.10 -11.81
C GLY A 34 2.46 -5.60 -10.40
N PRO A 35 3.76 -5.34 -10.19
CA PRO A 35 4.32 -5.08 -8.85
C PRO A 35 4.26 -3.61 -8.44
N GLY A 36 4.00 -2.70 -9.38
CA GLY A 36 4.11 -1.26 -9.18
C GLY A 36 3.10 -0.67 -8.19
N ILE A 37 3.18 0.64 -8.01
CA ILE A 37 2.42 1.38 -7.00
C ILE A 37 1.15 2.05 -7.56
N CYS A 38 1.02 2.23 -8.88
CA CYS A 38 -0.15 2.87 -9.48
C CYS A 38 -1.41 1.99 -9.41
N HIS A 39 -1.24 0.70 -9.71
CA HIS A 39 -2.32 -0.28 -9.79
C HIS A 39 -1.75 -1.71 -9.71
N GLY A 40 -0.78 -1.88 -8.81
CA GLY A 40 -0.12 -3.14 -8.53
C GLY A 40 -0.09 -3.42 -7.03
N VAL A 41 0.54 -4.54 -6.67
CA VAL A 41 0.53 -5.04 -5.28
C VAL A 41 1.21 -4.08 -4.31
N ALA A 42 2.34 -3.47 -4.68
CA ALA A 42 3.02 -2.53 -3.78
C ALA A 42 2.15 -1.32 -3.45
N GLY A 43 1.38 -0.82 -4.42
CA GLY A 43 0.42 0.27 -4.21
C GLY A 43 -0.69 -0.10 -3.24
N SER A 44 -1.23 -1.32 -3.37
CA SER A 44 -2.18 -1.86 -2.38
C SER A 44 -1.53 -2.01 -0.99
N GLY A 45 -0.25 -2.38 -0.92
CA GLY A 45 0.52 -2.47 0.33
C GLY A 45 0.62 -1.13 1.07
N TYR A 46 0.79 -0.02 0.34
CA TYR A 46 0.83 1.33 0.90
C TYR A 46 -0.47 1.76 1.61
N VAL A 47 -1.62 1.18 1.26
CA VAL A 47 -2.87 1.39 2.00
C VAL A 47 -2.67 1.00 3.47
N PHE A 48 -2.02 -0.12 3.72
CA PHE A 48 -1.78 -0.61 5.07
C PHE A 48 -0.70 0.16 5.81
N LEU A 49 0.35 0.63 5.13
CA LEU A 49 1.31 1.56 5.73
C LEU A 49 0.63 2.87 6.16
N THR A 50 -0.25 3.40 5.32
CA THR A 50 -1.04 4.60 5.65
C THR A 50 -1.95 4.35 6.86
N LEU A 51 -2.66 3.22 6.89
CA LEU A 51 -3.52 2.86 8.02
C LEU A 51 -2.71 2.63 9.30
N TYR A 52 -1.53 1.98 9.21
CA TYR A 52 -0.64 1.80 10.35
C TYR A 52 -0.14 3.13 10.90
N ARG A 53 0.30 4.06 10.05
CA ARG A 53 0.67 5.42 10.48
C ARG A 53 -0.49 6.14 11.18
N LEU A 54 -1.73 5.93 10.70
CA LEU A 54 -2.92 6.58 11.23
C LEU A 54 -3.39 6.00 12.57
N THR A 55 -3.36 4.68 12.75
CA THR A 55 -3.97 4.00 13.90
C THR A 55 -2.98 3.36 14.86
N GLN A 56 -1.75 3.14 14.43
CA GLN A 56 -0.71 2.36 15.11
C GLN A 56 -1.12 0.91 15.43
N ASP A 57 -2.20 0.40 14.81
CA ASP A 57 -2.62 -0.99 14.97
C ASP A 57 -1.65 -1.92 14.20
N PRO A 58 -0.90 -2.81 14.89
CA PRO A 58 0.06 -3.71 14.25
C PRO A 58 -0.56 -4.65 13.20
N LYS A 59 -1.88 -4.86 13.22
CA LYS A 59 -2.61 -5.58 12.16
C LYS A 59 -2.30 -5.00 10.79
N HIS A 60 -2.25 -3.68 10.64
CA HIS A 60 -2.01 -3.05 9.35
C HIS A 60 -0.56 -3.22 8.90
N LEU A 61 0.42 -3.05 9.78
CA LEU A 61 1.82 -3.32 9.45
C LEU A 61 2.01 -4.77 9.00
N HIS A 62 1.40 -5.73 9.71
CA HIS A 62 1.43 -7.14 9.31
C HIS A 62 0.87 -7.34 7.90
N ARG A 63 -0.28 -6.73 7.57
CA ARG A 63 -0.86 -6.81 6.23
C ARG A 63 0.05 -6.22 5.15
N ALA A 64 0.71 -5.09 5.41
CA ALA A 64 1.70 -4.52 4.48
C ALA A 64 2.84 -5.52 4.20
N ILE A 65 3.36 -6.17 5.25
CA ILE A 65 4.42 -7.19 5.12
C ILE A 65 3.93 -8.40 4.31
N GLN A 66 2.68 -8.84 4.47
CA GLN A 66 2.12 -9.94 3.66
C GLN A 66 2.07 -9.59 2.16
N PHE A 67 1.80 -8.33 1.82
CA PHE A 67 1.82 -7.87 0.42
C PHE A 67 3.24 -7.92 -0.17
N TYR A 68 4.26 -7.57 0.61
CA TYR A 68 5.65 -7.79 0.21
C TYR A 68 5.96 -9.27 0.00
N HIS A 69 5.53 -10.15 0.93
CA HIS A 69 5.75 -11.59 0.75
C HIS A 69 5.10 -12.12 -0.52
N PHE A 70 3.87 -11.70 -0.84
CA PHE A 70 3.18 -12.11 -2.05
C PHE A 70 3.95 -11.75 -3.32
N ILE A 71 4.53 -10.54 -3.41
CA ILE A 71 5.34 -10.10 -4.57
C ILE A 71 6.52 -11.06 -4.83
N ASN A 72 6.99 -11.77 -3.81
CA ASN A 72 8.12 -12.70 -3.91
C ASN A 72 7.69 -14.17 -4.17
N THR A 73 6.40 -14.45 -4.33
CA THR A 73 5.90 -15.81 -4.58
C THR A 73 6.04 -16.22 -6.04
N GLU A 74 6.08 -17.53 -6.30
CA GLU A 74 6.02 -18.08 -7.67
C GLU A 74 4.70 -17.76 -8.36
N GLU A 75 3.61 -17.68 -7.61
CA GLU A 75 2.29 -17.29 -8.12
C GLU A 75 2.36 -15.90 -8.75
N PHE A 76 2.96 -14.94 -8.04
CA PHE A 76 3.07 -13.57 -8.54
C PHE A 76 4.02 -13.43 -9.73
N LYS A 77 5.01 -14.33 -9.91
CA LYS A 77 5.88 -14.30 -11.10
C LYS A 77 5.11 -14.51 -12.41
N GLN A 78 3.88 -15.03 -12.35
CA GLN A 78 2.99 -15.17 -13.50
C GLN A 78 2.20 -13.89 -13.82
N ALA A 79 2.35 -12.83 -13.01
CA ALA A 79 1.73 -11.54 -13.26
C ALA A 79 2.20 -10.91 -14.57
N ARG A 80 1.38 -10.01 -15.11
CA ARG A 80 1.71 -9.28 -16.34
C ARG A 80 2.98 -8.43 -16.15
N THR A 81 3.83 -8.41 -17.18
CA THR A 81 4.94 -7.45 -17.28
C THR A 81 4.38 -6.04 -17.57
N PRO A 82 4.69 -5.03 -16.75
CA PRO A 82 4.26 -3.65 -17.00
C PRO A 82 4.88 -3.08 -18.28
N ASP A 83 4.26 -2.05 -18.85
CA ASP A 83 4.75 -1.42 -20.09
C ASP A 83 6.13 -0.76 -19.86
N ASN A 84 6.37 -0.19 -18.67
CA ASN A 84 7.68 0.30 -18.23
C ASN A 84 8.16 -0.44 -16.96
N PRO A 85 8.82 -1.61 -17.08
CA PRO A 85 9.09 -2.53 -15.97
C PRO A 85 9.94 -1.98 -14.82
N TYR A 86 10.72 -0.92 -15.07
CA TYR A 86 11.62 -0.31 -14.08
C TYR A 86 11.17 1.09 -13.63
N SER A 87 10.02 1.57 -14.12
CA SER A 87 9.51 2.90 -13.75
C SER A 87 9.03 2.94 -12.29
N LEU A 88 8.84 4.17 -11.78
CA LEU A 88 8.34 4.39 -10.43
C LEU A 88 6.89 3.88 -10.26
N TYR A 89 5.98 4.20 -11.17
CA TYR A 89 4.54 3.93 -10.95
C TYR A 89 4.09 2.55 -11.41
N GLU A 90 4.65 2.02 -12.50
CA GLU A 90 4.24 0.73 -13.06
C GLU A 90 5.17 -0.41 -12.66
N GLY A 91 6.46 -0.10 -12.55
CA GLY A 91 7.54 -1.05 -12.43
C GLY A 91 8.04 -1.30 -11.01
N VAL A 92 9.18 -1.98 -10.95
CA VAL A 92 9.85 -2.32 -9.69
C VAL A 92 10.40 -1.10 -8.94
N GLY A 93 10.53 0.06 -9.60
CA GLY A 93 10.98 1.29 -8.95
C GLY A 93 10.08 1.67 -7.77
N GLY A 94 8.75 1.60 -7.95
CA GLY A 94 7.80 1.83 -6.87
C GLY A 94 7.78 0.72 -5.82
N THR A 95 8.01 -0.53 -6.23
CA THR A 95 8.14 -1.65 -5.29
C THR A 95 9.34 -1.45 -4.35
N VAL A 96 10.46 -0.93 -4.86
CA VAL A 96 11.63 -0.60 -4.02
C VAL A 96 11.28 0.47 -2.99
N CYS A 97 10.55 1.52 -3.37
CA CYS A 97 10.06 2.54 -2.42
C CYS A 97 9.21 1.91 -1.32
N PHE A 98 8.25 1.05 -1.70
CA PHE A 98 7.40 0.33 -0.75
C PHE A 98 8.22 -0.52 0.23
N VAL A 99 9.22 -1.25 -0.26
CA VAL A 99 10.09 -2.09 0.59
C VAL A 99 10.97 -1.24 1.51
N ALA A 100 11.52 -0.13 1.01
CA ALA A 100 12.28 0.80 1.86
C ALA A 100 11.39 1.38 2.98
N ASP A 101 10.15 1.72 2.66
CA ASP A 101 9.19 2.26 3.62
C ASP A 101 8.71 1.23 4.66
N LEU A 102 8.72 -0.07 4.34
CA LEU A 102 8.49 -1.13 5.33
C LEU A 102 9.55 -1.15 6.44
N LEU A 103 10.77 -0.66 6.18
CA LEU A 103 11.83 -0.58 7.19
C LEU A 103 11.61 0.55 8.20
N ASN A 104 10.86 1.58 7.82
CA ASN A 104 10.53 2.71 8.68
C ASN A 104 9.04 3.12 8.52
N PRO A 105 8.11 2.26 8.96
CA PRO A 105 6.70 2.35 8.59
C PRO A 105 6.00 3.59 9.15
N LEU A 106 6.52 4.21 10.20
CA LEU A 106 5.97 5.46 10.75
C LEU A 106 6.29 6.69 9.88
N GLN A 107 7.29 6.61 9.01
CA GLN A 107 7.67 7.65 8.05
C GLN A 107 7.28 7.31 6.61
N ALA A 108 6.73 6.11 6.39
CA ALA A 108 6.36 5.61 5.06
C ALA A 108 5.40 6.55 4.31
N SER A 109 5.74 6.92 3.08
CA SER A 109 4.98 7.89 2.31
C SER A 109 4.76 7.40 0.90
N PHE A 110 3.51 7.39 0.43
CA PHE A 110 3.24 7.04 -0.95
C PHE A 110 3.97 8.03 -1.86
N PRO A 111 4.84 7.59 -2.78
CA PRO A 111 5.68 8.49 -3.56
C PRO A 111 4.86 9.58 -4.27
N LEU A 112 5.25 10.84 -4.06
CA LEU A 112 4.60 12.04 -4.63
C LEU A 112 3.12 12.24 -4.21
N PHE A 113 2.66 11.54 -3.16
CA PHE A 113 1.29 11.65 -2.65
C PHE A 113 1.24 11.46 -1.12
N ASP A 114 2.09 12.17 -0.38
CA ASP A 114 2.01 12.17 1.08
C ASP A 114 0.72 12.85 1.55
N ILE A 115 0.18 12.35 2.66
CA ILE A 115 -0.98 12.91 3.33
C ILE A 115 -0.69 13.30 4.78
N PHE A 116 0.50 13.03 5.31
CA PHE A 116 0.82 13.39 6.68
C PHE A 116 1.34 14.83 6.78
#